data_AF-A0ABC9EHE2-F1
#
_entry.id   AF-A0ABC9EHE2-F1
#
_cell.length_a   1.000
_cell.length_b   1.000
_cell.length_c   1.000
_cell.angle_alpha   90.00
_cell.angle_beta   90.00
_cell.angle_gamma   90.00
#
_symmetry.space_group_name_H-M   'P 1'
#
loop_
_entity.id
_entity.type
_entity.pdbx_description
1 polymer ?
#
loop_
_entity_poly.entity_id
_entity_poly.type
_entity_poly.pdbx_seq_one_letter_code
_entity_poly.pdbx_strand_id
1 'polypeptide(L)'
;MLLAVLESLDLAQSASSWPNPGISLSFSHKKFPLVPVQMARVHAAKYGSKSVLSMSRLKCALRGFDLRALLILLIGVPILIFVIYVHGQKVTYFLRPIWEKPPKPFTILPHYYHENVSMSNLCKLHGWKVRETPRRVFDAVLFSNELDILDIRWHELSPYVSEFVLLESNSTFTGIKKDIHFKENRQRFEFAESRLTYGMIGGRFVKGENPFVEESYQRVALDQLIKIAGITDDDLLIMSDVDEIPSGHTINLLRWCNDIPDILHLQLRNYLYSFQFLLDDKSWRASVHRYQAGKTRYAHFRQTDALLADSGWHCSFCFRYINDFVFKMKAYSHVDRIRFKYFLNPKRIQHVICEGADLFDMIPEEYTFQEIIAKLGPIPSTFSAVHLPAYLPEQIDRYRYLLPGNCMRETGSG
;
A
#
# COMPACT_ATOMS: atom_id res chain seq x y z
N MET A 1 -6.04 19.69 12.33
CA MET A 1 -6.39 19.49 10.91
C MET A 1 -5.62 20.41 9.96
N LEU A 2 -5.13 21.59 10.36
CA LEU A 2 -4.10 22.34 9.59
C LEU A 2 -2.65 21.95 9.96
N LEU A 3 -2.42 21.35 11.14
CA LEU A 3 -1.10 20.88 11.57
C LEU A 3 -0.72 19.49 11.03
N ALA A 4 -1.66 18.72 10.49
CA ALA A 4 -1.40 17.38 9.93
C ALA A 4 -1.04 17.40 8.43
N VAL A 5 -1.14 18.57 7.77
CA VAL A 5 -0.86 18.74 6.33
C VAL A 5 0.58 19.21 6.09
N LEU A 6 1.28 19.71 7.12
CA LEU A 6 2.68 20.12 7.01
C LEU A 6 3.68 19.03 7.41
N GLU A 7 3.26 17.97 8.11
CA GLU A 7 4.15 16.86 8.52
C GLU A 7 4.33 15.76 7.46
N SER A 8 3.61 15.81 6.33
CA SER A 8 3.71 14.82 5.26
C SER A 8 4.69 15.17 4.14
N LEU A 9 5.39 16.31 4.23
CA LEU A 9 6.26 16.81 3.16
C LEU A 9 7.78 16.85 3.46
N ASP A 10 8.28 16.46 4.64
CA ASP A 10 9.73 16.62 4.91
C ASP A 10 10.41 15.64 5.90
N LEU A 11 9.92 14.41 6.07
CA LEU A 11 10.56 13.42 6.95
C LEU A 11 10.88 12.09 6.25
N ALA A 12 11.72 12.16 5.21
CA ALA A 12 12.47 10.99 4.73
C ALA A 12 13.94 11.32 4.40
N GLN A 13 14.45 12.46 4.88
CA GLN A 13 15.87 12.81 4.79
C GLN A 13 16.38 13.24 6.18
N SER A 14 17.44 12.56 6.62
CA SER A 14 18.23 12.80 7.84
C SER A 14 17.72 12.19 9.16
N ALA A 15 18.25 11.01 9.48
CA ALA A 15 18.46 10.59 10.86
C ALA A 15 19.60 9.54 10.89
N SER A 16 20.80 9.97 10.51
CA SER A 16 22.04 9.30 10.89
C SER A 16 22.87 10.29 11.71
N SER A 17 23.19 9.88 12.94
CA SER A 17 24.29 10.32 13.82
C SER A 17 23.99 11.31 14.97
N TRP A 18 24.37 10.84 16.18
CA TRP A 18 24.76 11.52 17.44
C TRP A 18 23.80 11.55 18.67
N PRO A 19 24.35 11.56 19.92
CA PRO A 19 23.96 10.66 21.02
C PRO A 19 23.21 11.32 22.20
N ASN A 20 22.69 10.44 23.08
CA ASN A 20 22.11 10.73 24.41
C ASN A 20 22.95 11.68 25.28
N PRO A 21 22.28 12.47 26.14
CA PRO A 21 22.34 12.16 27.58
C PRO A 21 21.00 12.28 28.30
N GLY A 22 20.80 11.46 29.33
CA GLY A 22 19.56 11.36 30.10
C GLY A 22 19.42 12.38 31.23
N ILE A 23 18.18 12.60 31.66
CA ILE A 23 17.80 13.16 32.97
C ILE A 23 16.50 12.49 33.42
N SER A 24 16.49 11.98 34.65
CA SER A 24 15.34 11.40 35.34
C SER A 24 14.63 12.45 36.20
N LEU A 25 13.30 12.39 36.29
CA LEU A 25 12.52 13.10 37.32
C LEU A 25 11.35 12.24 37.80
N SER A 26 11.32 11.93 39.09
CA SER A 26 10.27 11.17 39.79
C SER A 26 9.13 12.08 40.25
N PHE A 27 7.88 11.60 40.21
CA PHE A 27 6.74 12.24 40.87
C PHE A 27 6.24 11.43 42.06
N SER A 28 6.07 12.09 43.21
CA SER A 28 5.56 11.54 44.46
C SER A 28 4.10 11.95 44.70
N HIS A 29 3.27 10.98 45.10
CA HIS A 29 1.86 11.13 45.44
C HIS A 29 1.66 11.79 46.81
N LYS A 30 0.73 12.76 46.91
CA LYS A 30 0.10 13.17 48.19
C LYS A 30 -1.43 13.13 48.09
N LYS A 31 -2.03 12.41 49.05
CA LYS A 31 -3.48 12.31 49.33
C LYS A 31 -3.97 13.52 50.13
N PHE A 32 -5.21 13.92 49.93
CA PHE A 32 -5.95 14.88 50.79
C PHE A 32 -7.14 14.18 51.49
N PRO A 33 -7.50 14.54 52.74
CA PRO A 33 -8.54 13.86 53.53
C PRO A 33 -9.93 14.53 53.44
N LEU A 34 -10.95 13.73 53.78
CA LEU A 34 -12.38 14.07 53.92
C LEU A 34 -12.69 14.74 55.28
N VAL A 35 -13.64 15.69 55.30
CA VAL A 35 -14.22 16.33 56.50
C VAL A 35 -15.75 16.47 56.32
N PRO A 36 -16.59 16.33 57.37
CA PRO A 36 -17.98 15.89 57.23
C PRO A 36 -19.04 17.01 57.14
N VAL A 37 -20.24 16.59 56.72
CA VAL A 37 -21.46 17.38 56.50
C VAL A 37 -22.15 17.74 57.83
N GLN A 38 -22.45 19.03 58.03
CA GLN A 38 -23.39 19.50 59.05
C GLN A 38 -24.74 19.87 58.42
N MET A 39 -25.81 19.29 58.96
CA MET A 39 -27.19 19.66 58.70
C MET A 39 -27.54 20.99 59.40
N ALA A 40 -28.16 21.91 58.67
CA ALA A 40 -28.85 23.06 59.24
C ALA A 40 -30.30 23.15 58.72
N ARG A 41 -31.17 23.53 59.66
CA ARG A 41 -32.64 23.43 59.69
C ARG A 41 -33.39 24.16 58.57
N VAL A 42 -34.53 23.56 58.24
CA VAL A 42 -35.64 24.12 57.48
C VAL A 42 -36.35 25.24 58.27
N HIS A 43 -36.58 26.38 57.62
CA HIS A 43 -37.65 27.31 57.97
C HIS A 43 -38.54 27.53 56.75
N ALA A 44 -39.80 27.13 56.90
CA ALA A 44 -40.85 27.36 55.93
C ALA A 44 -41.47 28.74 56.18
N ALA A 45 -41.53 29.58 55.14
CA ALA A 45 -42.42 30.74 55.13
C ALA A 45 -42.99 30.99 53.72
N LYS A 46 -44.29 30.68 53.61
CA LYS A 46 -45.35 31.30 52.82
C LYS A 46 -45.27 31.31 51.29
N TYR A 47 -46.22 30.56 50.73
CA TYR A 47 -46.79 30.65 49.39
C TYR A 47 -47.13 32.10 48.98
N GLY A 48 -46.70 32.48 47.78
CA GLY A 48 -47.02 33.76 47.14
C GLY A 48 -46.59 33.76 45.67
N SER A 49 -47.49 33.29 44.80
CA SER A 49 -47.57 33.46 43.34
C SER A 49 -46.46 34.28 42.64
N LYS A 50 -45.55 33.61 41.92
CA LYS A 50 -44.76 34.19 40.80
C LYS A 50 -44.50 33.17 39.69
N SER A 51 -45.54 32.45 39.23
CA SER A 51 -45.49 31.62 38.01
C SER A 51 -45.42 32.44 36.71
N VAL A 52 -45.26 33.76 36.77
CA VAL A 52 -45.20 34.65 35.60
C VAL A 52 -43.77 35.15 35.29
N LEU A 53 -42.78 34.89 36.15
CA LEU A 53 -41.39 35.39 35.96
C LEU A 53 -40.43 34.42 35.24
N SER A 54 -40.88 33.20 34.94
CA SER A 54 -40.06 32.20 34.22
C SER A 54 -40.06 32.42 32.69
N MET A 55 -41.17 32.88 32.09
CA MET A 55 -41.25 33.08 30.63
C MET A 55 -40.72 34.44 30.14
N SER A 56 -40.53 35.42 31.03
CA SER A 56 -40.04 36.76 30.67
C SER A 56 -38.51 36.82 30.54
N ARG A 57 -37.77 36.07 31.37
CA ARG A 57 -36.29 36.03 31.31
C ARG A 57 -35.77 35.22 30.12
N LEU A 58 -36.51 34.22 29.65
CA LEU A 58 -36.19 33.51 28.40
C LEU A 58 -36.38 34.40 27.16
N LYS A 59 -37.41 35.26 27.16
CA LYS A 59 -37.68 36.23 26.08
C LYS A 59 -36.66 37.37 25.99
N CYS A 60 -35.94 37.67 27.07
CA CYS A 60 -34.92 38.71 27.08
C CYS A 60 -33.51 38.20 26.72
N ALA A 61 -33.19 36.92 26.98
CA ALA A 61 -31.92 36.32 26.58
C ALA A 61 -31.79 36.06 25.07
N LEU A 62 -32.92 35.87 24.38
CA LEU A 62 -32.99 35.61 22.93
C LEU A 62 -33.18 36.87 22.08
N ARG A 63 -33.26 38.06 22.68
CA ARG A 63 -33.55 39.32 21.99
C ARG A 63 -32.35 39.95 21.27
N GLY A 64 -31.15 39.37 21.44
CA GLY A 64 -29.89 39.87 20.86
C GLY A 64 -29.21 38.90 19.89
N PHE A 65 -29.73 37.69 19.71
CA PHE A 65 -29.21 36.76 18.71
C PHE A 65 -30.08 36.80 17.47
N ASP A 66 -29.49 37.23 16.35
CA ASP A 66 -30.15 37.12 15.04
C ASP A 66 -30.53 35.64 14.83
N LEU A 67 -31.83 35.37 14.74
CA LEU A 67 -32.37 34.03 14.54
C LEU A 67 -31.72 33.36 13.32
N ARG A 68 -31.32 34.14 12.31
CA ARG A 68 -30.58 33.66 11.13
C ARG A 68 -29.17 33.21 11.50
N ALA A 69 -28.46 33.96 12.33
CA ALA A 69 -27.13 33.58 12.81
C ALA A 69 -27.19 32.31 13.67
N LEU A 70 -28.24 32.16 14.48
CA LEU A 70 -28.45 30.98 15.32
C LEU A 70 -28.82 29.74 14.49
N LEU A 71 -29.60 29.90 13.42
CA LEU A 71 -29.86 28.84 12.43
C LEU A 71 -28.59 28.44 11.66
N ILE A 72 -27.79 29.41 11.21
CA ILE A 72 -26.50 29.13 10.55
C ILE A 72 -25.58 28.37 11.49
N LEU A 73 -25.49 28.78 12.76
CA LEU A 73 -24.60 28.16 13.74
C LEU A 73 -25.07 26.76 14.17
N LEU A 74 -26.36 26.55 14.40
CA LEU A 74 -26.88 25.26 14.90
C LEU A 74 -27.25 24.26 13.82
N ILE A 75 -27.48 24.71 12.58
CA ILE A 75 -27.88 23.85 11.47
C ILE A 75 -26.84 23.94 10.35
N GLY A 76 -26.51 25.14 9.89
CA GLY A 76 -25.57 25.35 8.80
C GLY A 76 -24.16 24.81 9.09
N VAL A 77 -23.59 25.12 10.26
CA VAL A 77 -22.24 24.68 10.64
C VAL A 77 -22.17 23.16 10.82
N PRO A 78 -23.09 22.49 11.54
CA PRO A 78 -23.09 21.03 11.61
C PRO A 78 -23.27 20.35 10.25
N ILE A 79 -24.14 20.88 9.37
CA ILE A 79 -24.30 20.38 8.00
C ILE A 79 -22.99 20.54 7.23
N LEU A 80 -22.35 21.70 7.29
CA LEU A 80 -21.07 21.95 6.61
C LEU A 80 -19.97 21.01 7.13
N ILE A 81 -19.86 20.83 8.44
CA ILE A 81 -18.92 19.88 9.05
C ILE A 81 -19.22 18.46 8.58
N PHE A 82 -20.49 18.06 8.51
CA PHE A 82 -20.90 16.75 8.02
C PHE A 82 -20.54 16.57 6.54
N VAL A 83 -20.80 17.57 5.69
CA VAL A 83 -20.43 17.54 4.27
C VAL A 83 -18.91 17.44 4.10
N ILE A 84 -18.13 18.21 4.86
CA ILE A 84 -16.66 18.12 4.85
C ILE A 84 -16.20 16.76 5.38
N TYR A 85 -16.83 16.22 6.42
CA TYR A 85 -16.49 14.91 6.96
C TYR A 85 -16.75 13.78 5.96
N VAL A 86 -17.83 13.85 5.18
CA VAL A 86 -18.20 12.81 4.20
C VAL A 86 -17.44 13.01 2.88
N HIS A 87 -17.38 14.23 2.36
CA HIS A 87 -16.86 14.53 1.02
C HIS A 87 -15.50 15.22 1.01
N GLY A 88 -14.93 15.61 2.16
CA GLY A 88 -13.69 16.38 2.24
C GLY A 88 -12.53 15.74 1.51
N GLN A 89 -12.33 14.43 1.64
CA GLN A 89 -11.31 13.71 0.89
C GLN A 89 -11.55 13.75 -0.63
N LYS A 90 -12.80 13.63 -1.09
CA LYS A 90 -13.11 13.71 -2.53
C LYS A 90 -12.82 15.12 -3.04
N VAL A 91 -13.19 16.14 -2.28
CA VAL A 91 -12.89 17.54 -2.59
C VAL A 91 -11.38 17.76 -2.62
N THR A 92 -10.63 17.24 -1.65
CA THR A 92 -9.17 17.42 -1.61
C THR A 92 -8.47 16.71 -2.76
N TYR A 93 -8.88 15.49 -3.10
CA TYR A 93 -8.31 14.76 -4.23
C TYR A 93 -8.67 15.41 -5.57
N PHE A 94 -9.91 15.87 -5.74
CA PHE A 94 -10.32 16.57 -6.94
C PHE A 94 -9.57 17.89 -7.14
N LEU A 95 -9.33 18.64 -6.06
CA LEU A 95 -8.63 19.93 -6.10
C LEU A 95 -7.10 19.81 -5.97
N ARG A 96 -6.55 18.59 -5.85
CA ARG A 96 -5.11 18.30 -5.82
C ARG A 96 -4.31 19.07 -6.88
N PRO A 97 -4.76 19.19 -8.16
CA PRO A 97 -4.04 19.95 -9.19
C PRO A 97 -3.81 21.43 -8.89
N ILE A 98 -4.52 22.01 -7.92
CA ILE A 98 -4.40 23.44 -7.55
C ILE A 98 -3.17 23.67 -6.64
N TRP A 99 -2.81 22.70 -5.79
CA TRP A 99 -1.80 22.91 -4.75
C TRP A 99 -0.67 21.86 -4.74
N GLU A 100 -0.83 20.71 -5.40
CA GLU A 100 0.24 19.73 -5.59
C GLU A 100 0.81 19.80 -7.01
N LYS A 101 2.13 19.72 -7.10
CA LYS A 101 2.84 19.58 -8.38
C LYS A 101 3.09 18.10 -8.67
N PRO A 102 3.07 17.68 -9.95
CA PRO A 102 3.45 16.33 -10.31
C PRO A 102 4.88 16.04 -9.86
N PRO A 103 5.19 14.78 -9.50
CA PRO A 103 6.55 14.38 -9.18
C PRO A 103 7.45 14.57 -10.40
N LYS A 104 8.76 14.63 -10.16
CA LYS A 104 9.77 14.65 -11.23
C LYS A 104 9.50 13.50 -12.21
N PRO A 105 9.48 13.69 -13.53
CA PRO A 105 9.30 12.58 -14.46
C PRO A 105 10.48 11.60 -14.38
N PHE A 106 10.26 10.35 -14.80
CA PHE A 106 11.34 9.39 -15.01
C PHE A 106 11.99 9.61 -16.37
N THR A 107 13.27 9.25 -16.47
CA THR A 107 13.95 9.02 -17.75
C THR A 107 13.62 7.60 -18.19
N ILE A 108 12.65 7.49 -19.09
CA ILE A 108 12.19 6.20 -19.61
C ILE A 108 13.26 5.64 -20.56
N LEU A 109 13.76 4.45 -20.25
CA LEU A 109 14.64 3.66 -21.10
C LEU A 109 13.78 2.76 -21.99
N PRO A 110 13.93 2.82 -23.32
CA PRO A 110 13.27 1.88 -24.22
C PRO A 110 13.67 0.45 -23.88
N HIS A 111 12.70 -0.45 -23.89
CA HIS A 111 12.92 -1.87 -23.66
C HIS A 111 12.74 -2.63 -24.98
N TYR A 112 13.86 -3.05 -25.58
CA TYR A 112 13.83 -3.82 -26.82
C TYR A 112 13.79 -5.31 -26.50
N TYR A 113 12.76 -6.00 -26.99
CA TYR A 113 12.64 -7.44 -26.82
C TYR A 113 11.93 -8.09 -28.02
N HIS A 114 12.42 -9.28 -28.38
CA HIS A 114 11.75 -10.22 -29.27
C HIS A 114 12.37 -11.60 -29.06
N GLU A 115 11.55 -12.65 -29.01
CA GLU A 115 11.99 -14.03 -28.69
C GLU A 115 13.12 -14.54 -29.62
N ASN A 116 13.02 -14.19 -30.91
CA ASN A 116 13.99 -14.64 -31.94
C ASN A 116 15.24 -13.75 -32.07
N VAL A 117 15.46 -12.77 -31.18
CA VAL A 117 16.65 -11.89 -31.25
C VAL A 117 17.69 -12.34 -30.22
N SER A 118 18.94 -12.45 -30.64
CA SER A 118 20.03 -12.89 -29.76
C SER A 118 20.30 -11.87 -28.64
N MET A 119 20.69 -12.37 -27.48
CA MET A 119 20.99 -11.53 -26.32
C MET A 119 22.10 -10.49 -26.60
N SER A 120 23.10 -10.85 -27.43
CA SER A 120 24.13 -9.90 -27.86
C SER A 120 23.56 -8.70 -28.61
N ASN A 121 22.58 -8.93 -29.50
CA ASN A 121 21.92 -7.86 -30.22
C ASN A 121 21.00 -7.05 -29.29
N LEU A 122 20.28 -7.71 -28.38
CA LEU A 122 19.45 -7.03 -27.39
C LEU A 122 20.30 -6.09 -26.51
N CYS A 123 21.41 -6.55 -25.93
CA CYS A 123 22.29 -5.67 -25.16
C CYS A 123 22.81 -4.50 -26.01
N LYS A 124 23.27 -4.75 -27.26
CA LYS A 124 23.76 -3.69 -28.15
C LYS A 124 22.71 -2.64 -28.49
N LEU A 125 21.44 -3.03 -28.66
CA LEU A 125 20.34 -2.09 -28.92
C LEU A 125 20.12 -1.11 -27.75
N HIS A 126 20.44 -1.53 -26.53
CA HIS A 126 20.40 -0.68 -25.34
C HIS A 126 21.72 0.10 -25.12
N GLY A 127 22.72 -0.06 -25.99
CA GLY A 127 24.06 0.49 -25.81
C GLY A 127 24.90 -0.26 -24.76
N TRP A 128 24.46 -1.46 -24.35
CA TRP A 128 25.07 -2.29 -23.32
C TRP A 128 25.96 -3.37 -23.92
N LYS A 129 26.96 -3.82 -23.15
CA LYS A 129 27.83 -4.93 -23.55
C LYS A 129 27.22 -6.25 -23.09
N VAL A 130 27.42 -7.31 -23.86
CA VAL A 130 27.02 -8.66 -23.44
C VAL A 130 28.05 -9.24 -22.46
N ARG A 131 27.60 -10.04 -21.49
CA ARG A 131 28.44 -10.78 -20.56
C ARG A 131 28.77 -12.19 -21.08
N GLU A 132 29.89 -12.74 -20.63
CA GLU A 132 30.23 -14.15 -20.85
C GLU A 132 29.36 -15.09 -20.00
N THR A 133 29.07 -14.67 -18.77
CA THR A 133 28.19 -15.39 -17.83
C THR A 133 27.13 -14.44 -17.25
N PRO A 134 25.89 -14.93 -17.04
CA PRO A 134 24.85 -14.11 -16.46
C PRO A 134 25.16 -13.81 -14.99
N ARG A 135 24.74 -12.64 -14.50
CA ARG A 135 24.70 -12.36 -13.06
C ARG A 135 23.77 -13.33 -12.34
N ARG A 136 24.06 -13.60 -11.07
CA ARG A 136 23.07 -14.21 -10.18
C ARG A 136 21.96 -13.20 -9.91
N VAL A 137 20.75 -13.70 -9.71
CA VAL A 137 19.57 -12.86 -9.46
C VAL A 137 18.90 -13.33 -8.17
N PHE A 138 18.61 -12.38 -7.29
CA PHE A 138 17.93 -12.59 -6.02
C PHE A 138 16.56 -11.92 -6.09
N ASP A 139 15.50 -12.70 -5.87
CA ASP A 139 14.13 -12.19 -5.80
C ASP A 139 13.69 -12.03 -4.35
N ALA A 140 13.61 -10.80 -3.84
CA ALA A 140 13.34 -10.54 -2.43
C ALA A 140 11.97 -9.90 -2.19
N VAL A 141 11.12 -10.60 -1.44
CA VAL A 141 9.73 -10.19 -1.17
C VAL A 141 9.35 -10.27 0.31
N LEU A 142 8.52 -9.34 0.74
CA LEU A 142 7.74 -9.45 1.97
C LEU A 142 6.43 -10.18 1.66
N PHE A 143 6.12 -11.23 2.40
CA PHE A 143 4.95 -12.06 2.13
C PHE A 143 3.85 -11.91 3.18
N SER A 144 2.60 -11.77 2.70
CA SER A 144 1.40 -11.70 3.53
C SER A 144 0.46 -12.89 3.32
N ASN A 145 -0.39 -12.87 2.29
CA ASN A 145 -1.40 -13.90 2.00
C ASN A 145 -1.60 -14.14 0.48
N GLU A 146 -0.77 -13.55 -0.38
CA GLU A 146 -0.91 -13.62 -1.84
C GLU A 146 -0.34 -14.91 -2.47
N LEU A 147 -0.76 -16.09 -1.98
CA LEU A 147 -0.21 -17.39 -2.41
C LEU A 147 -0.27 -17.62 -3.92
N ASP A 148 -1.41 -17.35 -4.55
CA ASP A 148 -1.58 -17.60 -5.99
C ASP A 148 -0.73 -16.65 -6.86
N ILE A 149 -0.58 -15.40 -6.42
CA ILE A 149 0.27 -14.42 -7.12
C ILE A 149 1.75 -14.75 -6.94
N LEU A 150 2.17 -15.19 -5.74
CA LEU A 150 3.52 -15.69 -5.51
C LEU A 150 3.83 -16.89 -6.42
N ASP A 151 2.87 -17.81 -6.58
CA ASP A 151 3.00 -18.99 -7.43
C ASP A 151 3.23 -18.62 -8.90
N ILE A 152 2.42 -17.69 -9.42
CA ILE A 152 2.59 -17.14 -10.78
C ILE A 152 3.94 -16.44 -10.92
N ARG A 153 4.30 -15.58 -9.97
CA ARG A 153 5.57 -14.85 -9.95
C ARG A 153 6.75 -15.80 -10.02
N TRP A 154 6.78 -16.82 -9.17
CA TRP A 154 7.92 -17.71 -9.07
C TRP A 154 8.03 -18.66 -10.25
N HIS A 155 6.92 -19.07 -10.88
CA HIS A 155 6.99 -19.80 -12.14
C HIS A 155 7.54 -18.93 -13.28
N GLU A 156 7.11 -17.67 -13.40
CA GLU A 156 7.64 -16.70 -14.37
C GLU A 156 9.15 -16.45 -14.19
N LEU A 157 9.59 -16.29 -12.94
CA LEU A 157 10.97 -15.93 -12.63
C LEU A 157 11.92 -17.13 -12.46
N SER A 158 11.38 -18.34 -12.28
CA SER A 158 12.11 -19.58 -12.02
C SER A 158 13.28 -19.81 -13.00
N PRO A 159 13.18 -19.57 -14.31
CA PRO A 159 14.32 -19.79 -15.21
C PRO A 159 15.48 -18.78 -15.04
N TYR A 160 15.25 -17.67 -14.34
CA TYR A 160 16.15 -16.51 -14.33
C TYR A 160 16.68 -16.16 -12.94
N VAL A 161 16.00 -16.61 -11.88
CA VAL A 161 16.36 -16.35 -10.49
C VAL A 161 17.29 -17.43 -9.92
N SER A 162 18.38 -16.99 -9.30
CA SER A 162 19.33 -17.86 -8.62
C SER A 162 18.89 -18.21 -7.21
N GLU A 163 18.24 -17.27 -6.50
CA GLU A 163 17.77 -17.45 -5.12
C GLU A 163 16.49 -16.65 -4.88
N PHE A 164 15.45 -17.31 -4.37
CA PHE A 164 14.24 -16.66 -3.87
C PHE A 164 14.42 -16.35 -2.38
N VAL A 165 14.17 -15.12 -1.98
CA VAL A 165 14.28 -14.64 -0.60
C VAL A 165 12.92 -14.17 -0.13
N LEU A 166 12.30 -14.93 0.78
CA LEU A 166 10.95 -14.66 1.26
C LEU A 166 10.96 -14.45 2.77
N LEU A 167 10.54 -13.26 3.20
CA LEU A 167 10.31 -12.96 4.60
C LEU A 167 8.81 -12.95 4.90
N GLU A 168 8.39 -13.72 5.90
CA GLU A 168 7.01 -13.75 6.38
C GLU A 168 6.91 -13.29 7.84
N SER A 169 5.96 -12.40 8.12
CA SER A 169 5.66 -11.97 9.50
C SER A 169 4.36 -12.57 10.02
N ASN A 170 4.27 -12.79 11.33
CA ASN A 170 3.00 -13.09 12.02
C ASN A 170 2.16 -11.83 12.35
N SER A 171 2.56 -10.67 11.83
CA SER A 171 1.81 -9.42 11.94
C SER A 171 1.58 -8.78 10.58
N THR A 172 0.42 -8.18 10.43
CA THR A 172 0.12 -7.18 9.39
C THR A 172 0.82 -5.86 9.69
N PHE A 173 0.89 -4.95 8.71
CA PHE A 173 1.48 -3.61 8.92
C PHE A 173 0.69 -2.75 9.91
N THR A 174 -0.58 -3.07 10.15
CA THR A 174 -1.43 -2.40 11.14
C THR A 174 -1.34 -2.99 12.55
N GLY A 175 -0.42 -3.95 12.78
CA GLY A 175 -0.20 -4.58 14.08
C GLY A 175 -1.24 -5.64 14.44
N ILE A 176 -2.06 -6.09 13.48
CA ILE A 176 -2.98 -7.22 13.67
C ILE A 176 -2.20 -8.54 13.48
N LYS A 177 -2.38 -9.48 14.41
CA LYS A 177 -1.83 -10.83 14.29
C LYS A 177 -2.44 -11.55 13.08
N LYS A 178 -1.59 -12.16 12.25
CA LYS A 178 -1.97 -12.98 11.10
C LYS A 178 -1.33 -14.35 11.16
N ASP A 179 -1.92 -15.29 10.44
CA ASP A 179 -1.38 -16.63 10.27
C ASP A 179 -0.19 -16.64 9.30
N ILE A 180 0.56 -17.74 9.31
CA ILE A 180 1.80 -17.91 8.53
C ILE A 180 1.47 -18.72 7.28
N HIS A 181 0.78 -18.07 6.33
CA HIS A 181 0.22 -18.68 5.14
C HIS A 181 1.27 -19.36 4.24
N PHE A 182 2.48 -18.80 4.08
CA PHE A 182 3.51 -19.42 3.22
C PHE A 182 4.03 -20.70 3.87
N LYS A 183 4.39 -20.67 5.16
CA LYS A 183 4.85 -21.87 5.87
C LYS A 183 3.85 -23.02 5.78
N GLU A 184 2.57 -22.73 5.98
CA GLU A 184 1.49 -23.73 5.94
C GLU A 184 1.29 -24.31 4.54
N ASN A 185 1.68 -23.59 3.49
CA ASN A 185 1.50 -23.95 2.10
C ASN A 185 2.82 -24.16 1.35
N ARG A 186 3.94 -24.30 2.06
CA ARG A 186 5.30 -24.35 1.48
C ARG A 186 5.46 -25.47 0.46
N GLN A 187 4.76 -26.60 0.66
CA GLN A 187 4.76 -27.72 -0.28
C GLN A 187 4.34 -27.32 -1.71
N ARG A 188 3.50 -26.28 -1.87
CA ARG A 188 3.10 -25.76 -3.18
C ARG A 188 4.29 -25.20 -3.98
N PHE A 189 5.39 -24.87 -3.30
CA PHE A 189 6.58 -24.23 -3.86
C PHE A 189 7.81 -25.15 -3.83
N GLU A 190 7.61 -26.47 -3.76
CA GLU A 190 8.70 -27.46 -3.70
C GLU A 190 9.69 -27.32 -4.88
N PHE A 191 9.22 -26.89 -6.05
CA PHE A 191 10.05 -26.63 -7.23
C PHE A 191 11.12 -25.52 -7.02
N ALA A 192 10.93 -24.63 -6.04
CA ALA A 192 11.84 -23.54 -5.71
C ALA A 192 12.66 -23.81 -4.45
N GLU A 193 12.37 -24.89 -3.71
CA GLU A 193 12.90 -25.16 -2.37
C GLU A 193 14.43 -25.26 -2.34
N SER A 194 15.06 -25.77 -3.41
CA SER A 194 16.52 -25.90 -3.51
C SER A 194 17.26 -24.56 -3.60
N ARG A 195 16.54 -23.46 -3.77
CA ARG A 195 17.05 -22.08 -3.93
C ARG A 195 16.15 -21.07 -3.23
N LEU A 196 15.63 -21.47 -2.09
CA LEU A 196 14.74 -20.66 -1.25
C LEU A 196 15.41 -20.36 0.09
N THR A 197 15.64 -19.08 0.35
CA THR A 197 15.97 -18.57 1.67
C THR A 197 14.71 -17.99 2.30
N TYR A 198 14.10 -18.78 3.18
CA TYR A 198 12.89 -18.41 3.92
C TYR A 198 13.19 -17.92 5.32
N GLY A 199 12.68 -16.73 5.68
CA GLY A 199 12.78 -16.15 7.02
C GLY A 199 11.41 -15.88 7.63
N MET A 200 11.32 -16.03 8.96
CA MET A 200 10.15 -15.64 9.74
C MET A 200 10.53 -14.58 10.78
N ILE A 201 9.64 -13.61 10.99
CA ILE A 201 9.81 -12.60 12.04
C ILE A 201 8.53 -12.32 12.81
N GLY A 202 8.66 -12.08 14.12
CA GLY A 202 7.57 -11.60 14.95
C GLY A 202 7.28 -10.13 14.68
N GLY A 203 6.02 -9.74 14.55
CA GLY A 203 5.66 -8.32 14.50
C GLY A 203 5.85 -7.61 15.84
N ARG A 204 5.83 -6.27 15.81
CA ARG A 204 5.82 -5.44 17.03
C ARG A 204 4.43 -5.37 17.67
N PHE A 205 3.38 -5.68 16.92
CA PHE A 205 1.98 -5.69 17.36
C PHE A 205 1.47 -4.37 17.96
N VAL A 206 2.02 -3.24 17.52
CA VAL A 206 1.60 -1.90 17.97
C VAL A 206 0.40 -1.44 17.14
N LYS A 207 -0.74 -1.24 17.79
CA LYS A 207 -1.98 -0.79 17.14
C LYS A 207 -2.11 0.72 17.18
N GLY A 208 -2.64 1.30 16.09
CA GLY A 208 -2.90 2.75 16.00
C GLY A 208 -1.65 3.60 15.72
N GLU A 209 -0.49 2.98 15.54
CA GLU A 209 0.70 3.62 14.99
C GLU A 209 0.59 3.73 13.46
N ASN A 210 1.39 4.60 12.86
CA ASN A 210 1.58 4.64 11.43
C ASN A 210 2.05 3.26 10.91
N PRO A 211 1.27 2.58 10.04
CA PRO A 211 1.61 1.26 9.52
C PRO A 211 2.97 1.15 8.81
N PHE A 212 3.46 2.26 8.23
CA PHE A 212 4.75 2.31 7.57
C PHE A 212 5.93 2.03 8.52
N VAL A 213 5.74 2.19 9.85
CA VAL A 213 6.76 1.82 10.84
C VAL A 213 6.93 0.30 10.92
N GLU A 214 5.83 -0.45 10.92
CA GLU A 214 5.87 -1.91 10.94
C GLU A 214 6.42 -2.47 9.63
N GLU A 215 6.00 -1.89 8.51
CA GLU A 215 6.57 -2.21 7.20
C GLU A 215 8.08 -1.98 7.17
N SER A 216 8.55 -0.83 7.66
CA SER A 216 9.99 -0.51 7.71
C SER A 216 10.79 -1.49 8.57
N TYR A 217 10.22 -1.90 9.72
CA TYR A 217 10.80 -2.94 10.57
C TYR A 217 10.97 -4.27 9.81
N GLN A 218 9.95 -4.70 9.06
CA GLN A 218 10.02 -5.92 8.25
C GLN A 218 11.03 -5.78 7.09
N ARG A 219 11.11 -4.61 6.43
CA ARG A 219 12.10 -4.37 5.37
C ARG A 219 13.55 -4.42 5.88
N VAL A 220 13.81 -3.95 7.11
CA VAL A 220 15.13 -4.10 7.76
C VAL A 220 15.47 -5.58 7.99
N ALA A 221 14.50 -6.39 8.41
CA ALA A 221 14.71 -7.83 8.57
C ALA A 221 14.95 -8.53 7.22
N LEU A 222 14.27 -8.11 6.16
CA LEU A 222 14.48 -8.64 4.80
C LEU A 222 15.90 -8.32 4.30
N ASP A 223 16.45 -7.13 4.59
CA ASP A 223 17.84 -6.77 4.29
C ASP A 223 18.86 -7.74 4.93
N GLN A 224 18.57 -8.23 6.13
CA GLN A 224 19.42 -9.23 6.78
C GLN A 224 19.24 -10.62 6.15
N LEU A 225 18.00 -11.00 5.82
CA LEU A 225 17.72 -12.29 5.18
C LEU A 225 18.38 -12.39 3.81
N ILE A 226 18.41 -11.30 3.04
CA ILE A 226 19.13 -11.20 1.76
C ILE A 226 20.63 -11.48 1.92
N LYS A 227 21.26 -10.97 3.00
CA LYS A 227 22.67 -11.26 3.30
C LYS A 227 22.87 -12.72 3.69
N ILE A 228 21.97 -13.30 4.47
CA ILE A 228 21.98 -14.72 4.84
C ILE A 228 21.87 -15.61 3.60
N ALA A 229 21.09 -15.18 2.60
CA ALA A 229 20.95 -15.86 1.30
C ALA A 229 22.26 -15.87 0.47
N GLY A 230 23.31 -15.16 0.91
CA GLY A 230 24.62 -15.17 0.25
C GLY A 230 24.70 -14.30 -1.00
N ILE A 231 23.99 -13.16 -1.00
CA ILE A 231 24.16 -12.13 -2.04
C ILE A 231 25.53 -11.47 -1.94
N THR A 232 26.13 -11.16 -3.08
CA THR A 232 27.47 -10.59 -3.20
C THR A 232 27.51 -9.43 -4.21
N ASP A 233 28.64 -8.73 -4.29
CA ASP A 233 28.81 -7.61 -5.22
C ASP A 233 28.55 -8.03 -6.68
N ASP A 234 27.96 -7.13 -7.47
CA ASP A 234 27.54 -7.33 -8.87
C ASP A 234 26.36 -8.30 -9.08
N ASP A 235 25.84 -8.97 -8.04
CA ASP A 235 24.57 -9.70 -8.14
C ASP A 235 23.40 -8.74 -8.39
N LEU A 236 22.32 -9.23 -9.01
CA LEU A 236 21.09 -8.45 -9.17
C LEU A 236 20.12 -8.75 -8.04
N LEU A 237 19.62 -7.71 -7.37
CA LEU A 237 18.59 -7.80 -6.35
C LEU A 237 17.30 -7.17 -6.87
N ILE A 238 16.26 -7.99 -7.03
CA ILE A 238 14.90 -7.53 -7.30
C ILE A 238 14.27 -7.10 -5.98
N MET A 239 13.81 -5.86 -5.92
CA MET A 239 13.08 -5.28 -4.80
C MET A 239 11.68 -4.94 -5.27
N SER A 240 10.69 -5.72 -4.88
CA SER A 240 9.29 -5.48 -5.23
C SER A 240 8.35 -6.10 -4.20
N ASP A 241 7.10 -5.71 -4.24
CA ASP A 241 6.04 -6.45 -3.54
C ASP A 241 5.67 -7.72 -4.33
N VAL A 242 4.95 -8.65 -3.70
CA VAL A 242 4.57 -9.94 -4.32
C VAL A 242 3.71 -9.73 -5.56
N ASP A 243 2.82 -8.73 -5.54
CA ASP A 243 1.93 -8.40 -6.64
C ASP A 243 2.58 -7.67 -7.82
N GLU A 244 3.85 -7.29 -7.71
CA GLU A 244 4.63 -6.61 -8.74
C GLU A 244 5.56 -7.60 -9.46
N ILE A 245 5.05 -8.35 -10.42
CA ILE A 245 5.71 -9.46 -11.13
C ILE A 245 6.59 -8.91 -12.28
N PRO A 246 7.93 -8.90 -12.16
CA PRO A 246 8.81 -8.59 -13.28
C PRO A 246 8.68 -9.67 -14.36
N SER A 247 8.78 -9.28 -15.62
CA SER A 247 8.80 -10.25 -16.71
C SER A 247 10.13 -11.01 -16.75
N GLY A 248 10.07 -12.29 -17.09
CA GLY A 248 11.24 -13.14 -17.22
C GLY A 248 12.22 -12.63 -18.27
N HIS A 249 11.73 -12.08 -19.38
CA HIS A 249 12.59 -11.53 -20.41
C HIS A 249 13.31 -10.25 -19.98
N THR A 250 12.68 -9.40 -19.17
CA THR A 250 13.35 -8.25 -18.53
C THR A 250 14.50 -8.72 -17.65
N ILE A 251 14.26 -9.68 -16.76
CA ILE A 251 15.31 -10.19 -15.85
C ILE A 251 16.42 -10.88 -16.64
N ASN A 252 16.06 -11.61 -17.70
CA ASN A 252 17.02 -12.25 -18.59
C ASN A 252 17.91 -11.22 -19.31
N LEU A 253 17.35 -10.10 -19.78
CA LEU A 253 18.13 -9.01 -20.37
C LEU A 253 19.14 -8.45 -19.36
N LEU A 254 18.66 -8.07 -18.16
CA LEU A 254 19.49 -7.40 -17.16
C LEU A 254 20.64 -8.28 -16.65
N ARG A 255 20.41 -9.58 -16.47
CA ARG A 255 21.48 -10.49 -15.99
C ARG A 255 22.56 -10.73 -17.03
N TRP A 256 22.26 -10.61 -18.32
CA TRP A 256 23.20 -10.85 -19.42
C TRP A 256 23.90 -9.59 -19.95
N CYS A 257 23.40 -8.39 -19.65
CA CYS A 257 23.99 -7.15 -20.12
C CYS A 257 24.84 -6.45 -19.04
N ASN A 258 26.03 -6.00 -19.40
CA ASN A 258 26.89 -5.10 -18.64
C ASN A 258 26.55 -3.64 -18.93
N ASP A 259 27.10 -2.72 -18.13
CA ASP A 259 26.89 -1.27 -18.30
C ASP A 259 25.41 -0.83 -18.16
N ILE A 260 24.57 -1.69 -17.58
CA ILE A 260 23.23 -1.33 -17.12
C ILE A 260 23.32 -0.32 -15.96
N PRO A 261 22.31 0.53 -15.76
CA PRO A 261 22.23 1.38 -14.57
C PRO A 261 22.35 0.57 -13.28
N ASP A 262 23.02 1.13 -12.25
CA ASP A 262 23.19 0.46 -10.96
C ASP A 262 21.85 0.23 -10.23
N ILE A 263 20.90 1.12 -10.46
CA ILE A 263 19.52 0.99 -10.00
C ILE A 263 18.63 1.28 -11.19
N LEU A 264 17.63 0.44 -11.39
CA LEU A 264 16.66 0.56 -12.48
C LEU A 264 15.27 0.26 -11.95
N HIS A 265 14.35 1.24 -12.02
CA HIS A 265 12.93 0.96 -11.78
C HIS A 265 12.34 0.22 -12.97
N LEU A 266 11.32 -0.59 -12.72
CA LEU A 266 10.61 -1.37 -13.71
C LEU A 266 9.23 -0.76 -13.94
N GLN A 267 8.92 -0.38 -15.18
CA GLN A 267 7.58 0.05 -15.54
C GLN A 267 6.68 -1.18 -15.68
N LEU A 268 5.75 -1.37 -14.76
CA LEU A 268 4.82 -2.49 -14.77
C LEU A 268 3.44 -2.02 -15.25
N ARG A 269 2.79 -2.87 -16.05
CA ARG A 269 1.39 -2.71 -16.42
C ARG A 269 0.52 -2.94 -15.19
N ASN A 270 -0.26 -1.94 -14.79
CA ASN A 270 -0.97 -1.89 -13.52
C ASN A 270 -2.41 -2.40 -13.68
N TYR A 271 -2.69 -3.55 -13.07
CA TYR A 271 -3.98 -4.22 -13.08
C TYR A 271 -4.61 -4.20 -11.70
N LEU A 272 -5.94 -4.12 -11.68
CA LEU A 272 -6.74 -4.23 -10.45
C LEU A 272 -7.64 -5.46 -10.49
N TYR A 273 -7.65 -6.21 -9.39
CA TYR A 273 -8.54 -7.35 -9.10
C TYR A 273 -8.33 -8.61 -9.96
N SER A 274 -7.87 -8.46 -11.20
CA SER A 274 -7.53 -9.49 -12.18
C SER A 274 -6.84 -8.84 -13.39
N PHE A 275 -6.31 -9.65 -14.31
CA PHE A 275 -5.78 -9.16 -15.58
C PHE A 275 -6.85 -8.65 -16.56
N GLN A 276 -8.11 -8.58 -16.13
CA GLN A 276 -9.21 -7.96 -16.88
C GLN A 276 -9.20 -6.43 -16.79
N PHE A 277 -8.70 -5.82 -15.70
CA PHE A 277 -8.84 -4.39 -15.48
C PHE A 277 -7.47 -3.71 -15.49
N LEU A 278 -6.98 -3.37 -16.69
CA LEU A 278 -5.76 -2.58 -16.88
C LEU A 278 -6.06 -1.12 -16.54
N LEU A 279 -5.48 -0.63 -15.44
CA LEU A 279 -5.63 0.75 -14.98
C LEU A 279 -4.76 1.71 -15.79
N ASP A 280 -3.46 1.42 -15.88
CA ASP A 280 -2.45 2.19 -16.62
C ASP A 280 -1.10 1.46 -16.67
N ASP A 281 -0.08 2.08 -17.27
CA ASP A 281 1.30 1.61 -17.26
C ASP A 281 2.19 2.48 -16.36
N LYS A 282 1.63 2.97 -15.24
CA LYS A 282 2.31 3.91 -14.33
C LYS A 282 2.81 3.24 -13.03
N SER A 283 2.79 1.91 -12.90
CA SER A 283 3.42 1.24 -11.75
C SER A 283 4.93 1.18 -11.94
N TRP A 284 5.70 1.65 -10.95
CA TRP A 284 7.15 1.85 -11.09
C TRP A 284 7.99 1.48 -9.86
N ARG A 285 7.38 1.14 -8.71
CA ARG A 285 8.11 0.98 -7.44
C ARG A 285 9.04 -0.23 -7.41
N ALA A 286 8.71 -1.27 -8.17
CA ALA A 286 9.58 -2.41 -8.37
C ALA A 286 10.90 -1.98 -9.02
N SER A 287 12.02 -2.42 -8.48
CA SER A 287 13.34 -2.08 -9.01
C SER A 287 14.30 -3.27 -9.01
N VAL A 288 15.31 -3.17 -9.86
CA VAL A 288 16.48 -4.06 -9.87
C VAL A 288 17.70 -3.25 -9.49
N HIS A 289 18.42 -3.72 -8.49
CA HIS A 289 19.66 -3.12 -8.00
C HIS A 289 20.84 -4.02 -8.32
N ARG A 290 21.91 -3.46 -8.89
CA ARG A 290 23.23 -4.09 -8.82
C ARG A 290 23.70 -3.99 -7.38
N TYR A 291 23.83 -5.14 -6.73
CA TYR A 291 24.14 -5.20 -5.32
C TYR A 291 25.57 -4.70 -5.05
N GLN A 292 25.70 -3.86 -4.04
CA GLN A 292 26.96 -3.36 -3.51
C GLN A 292 26.95 -3.56 -1.99
N ALA A 293 27.82 -4.43 -1.49
CA ALA A 293 27.96 -4.77 -0.09
C ALA A 293 28.18 -3.50 0.76
N GLY A 294 27.43 -3.40 1.86
CA GLY A 294 27.48 -2.25 2.77
C GLY A 294 26.72 -1.00 2.29
N LYS A 295 26.41 -0.87 0.99
CA LYS A 295 25.69 0.28 0.42
C LYS A 295 24.23 -0.03 0.09
N THR A 296 23.97 -1.14 -0.60
CA THR A 296 22.62 -1.51 -1.01
C THR A 296 21.78 -1.86 0.22
N ARG A 297 20.58 -1.27 0.29
CA ARG A 297 19.55 -1.53 1.28
C ARG A 297 18.24 -1.80 0.58
N TYR A 298 17.44 -2.72 1.12
CA TYR A 298 16.10 -2.95 0.58
C TYR A 298 15.26 -1.66 0.64
N ALA A 299 14.72 -1.24 -0.50
CA ALA A 299 13.93 -0.03 -0.62
C ALA A 299 12.81 -0.23 -1.66
N HIS A 300 11.59 0.20 -1.32
CA HIS A 300 10.42 0.14 -2.20
C HIS A 300 9.84 1.56 -2.44
N PHE A 301 10.72 2.44 -2.91
CA PHE A 301 10.42 3.83 -3.24
C PHE A 301 11.42 4.33 -4.27
N ARG A 302 11.26 5.55 -4.78
CA ARG A 302 12.12 6.07 -5.86
C ARG A 302 13.57 6.23 -5.39
N GLN A 303 14.44 5.38 -5.93
CA GLN A 303 15.90 5.40 -5.71
C GLN A 303 16.70 6.09 -6.84
N THR A 304 16.11 6.21 -8.03
CA THR A 304 16.74 6.76 -9.24
C THR A 304 15.67 7.29 -10.18
N ASP A 305 16.08 7.94 -11.26
CA ASP A 305 15.19 8.44 -12.32
C ASP A 305 15.14 7.51 -13.53
N ALA A 306 15.95 6.45 -13.59
CA ALA A 306 15.92 5.47 -14.67
C ALA A 306 14.74 4.50 -14.50
N LEU A 307 13.90 4.38 -15.52
CA LEU A 307 12.74 3.50 -15.57
C LEU A 307 12.78 2.68 -16.86
N LEU A 308 12.90 1.36 -16.78
CA LEU A 308 12.81 0.50 -17.96
C LEU A 308 11.36 0.29 -18.36
N ALA A 309 11.04 0.57 -19.62
CA ALA A 309 9.67 0.44 -20.13
C ALA A 309 9.18 -1.02 -20.12
N ASP A 310 7.86 -1.21 -20.04
CA ASP A 310 7.15 -2.50 -20.23
C ASP A 310 7.91 -3.72 -19.68
N SER A 311 8.09 -3.74 -18.36
CA SER A 311 8.99 -4.65 -17.65
C SER A 311 8.27 -5.70 -16.81
N GLY A 312 6.95 -5.81 -16.92
CA GLY A 312 6.15 -6.80 -16.22
C GLY A 312 4.76 -6.29 -15.84
N TRP A 313 4.21 -6.84 -14.76
CA TRP A 313 2.82 -6.64 -14.37
C TRP A 313 2.71 -6.34 -12.88
N HIS A 314 1.82 -5.44 -12.51
CA HIS A 314 1.41 -5.22 -11.13
C HIS A 314 -0.06 -5.61 -11.00
N CYS A 315 -0.40 -6.64 -10.22
CA CYS A 315 -1.78 -7.13 -10.07
C CYS A 315 -2.30 -6.86 -8.66
N SER A 316 -2.71 -5.62 -8.39
CA SER A 316 -3.16 -5.24 -7.05
C SER A 316 -4.54 -5.83 -6.73
N PHE A 317 -4.71 -6.29 -5.49
CA PHE A 317 -5.94 -6.95 -5.02
C PHE A 317 -6.39 -8.16 -5.87
N CYS A 318 -5.46 -8.88 -6.48
CA CYS A 318 -5.76 -10.04 -7.33
C CYS A 318 -5.96 -11.34 -6.52
N PHE A 319 -7.03 -11.41 -5.74
CA PHE A 319 -7.35 -12.56 -4.87
C PHE A 319 -8.48 -13.44 -5.40
N ARG A 320 -8.45 -14.72 -5.00
CA ARG A 320 -9.51 -15.70 -5.29
C ARG A 320 -10.72 -15.52 -4.38
N TYR A 321 -10.50 -15.26 -3.09
CA TYR A 321 -11.54 -15.18 -2.08
C TYR A 321 -11.86 -13.74 -1.69
N ILE A 322 -13.15 -13.44 -1.49
CA ILE A 322 -13.58 -12.10 -1.03
C ILE A 322 -12.98 -11.74 0.33
N ASN A 323 -12.75 -12.73 1.20
CA ASN A 323 -12.18 -12.50 2.53
C ASN A 323 -10.74 -11.97 2.46
N ASP A 324 -9.97 -12.32 1.43
CA ASP A 324 -8.61 -11.82 1.24
C ASP A 324 -8.58 -10.33 0.87
N PHE A 325 -9.58 -9.86 0.13
CA PHE A 325 -9.76 -8.41 -0.11
C PHE A 325 -9.99 -7.69 1.22
N VAL A 326 -10.94 -8.17 2.02
CA VAL A 326 -11.26 -7.59 3.33
C VAL A 326 -10.03 -7.62 4.25
N PHE A 327 -9.26 -8.72 4.22
CA PHE A 327 -8.03 -8.85 4.97
C PHE A 327 -6.98 -7.84 4.51
N LYS A 328 -6.61 -7.80 3.21
CA LYS A 328 -5.60 -6.87 2.69
C LYS A 328 -5.98 -5.42 2.97
N MET A 329 -7.24 -5.04 2.76
CA MET A 329 -7.74 -3.69 3.05
C MET A 329 -7.47 -3.28 4.51
N LYS A 330 -7.59 -4.20 5.48
CA LYS A 330 -7.32 -3.95 6.91
C LYS A 330 -5.83 -4.09 7.29
N ALA A 331 -5.05 -4.81 6.49
CA ALA A 331 -3.71 -5.26 6.85
C ALA A 331 -2.59 -4.34 6.34
N TYR A 332 -2.74 -3.78 5.14
CA TYR A 332 -1.67 -3.04 4.47
C TYR A 332 -1.58 -1.56 4.91
N SER A 333 -0.52 -0.88 4.47
CA SER A 333 -0.13 0.42 5.02
C SER A 333 -1.12 1.56 4.77
N HIS A 334 -2.00 1.43 3.78
CA HIS A 334 -3.04 2.42 3.46
C HIS A 334 -4.42 2.06 4.05
N VAL A 335 -4.45 1.58 5.29
CA VAL A 335 -5.69 1.27 6.03
C VAL A 335 -6.57 2.50 6.26
N ASP A 336 -5.99 3.70 6.21
CA ASP A 336 -6.66 5.00 6.33
C ASP A 336 -7.72 5.22 5.24
N ARG A 337 -7.61 4.52 4.11
CA ARG A 337 -8.61 4.54 3.04
C ARG A 337 -9.94 3.90 3.46
N ILE A 338 -9.98 3.06 4.50
CA ILE A 338 -11.22 2.50 5.04
C ILE A 338 -11.93 3.54 5.93
N ARG A 339 -12.70 4.43 5.32
CA ARG A 339 -13.45 5.47 6.05
C ARG A 339 -14.78 4.99 6.61
N PHE A 340 -15.40 3.99 5.98
CA PHE A 340 -16.70 3.49 6.37
C PHE A 340 -16.72 1.97 6.43
N LYS A 341 -17.44 1.41 7.41
CA LYS A 341 -17.54 -0.05 7.60
C LYS A 341 -18.15 -0.78 6.41
N TYR A 342 -19.00 -0.11 5.61
CA TYR A 342 -19.63 -0.74 4.45
C TYR A 342 -18.65 -1.05 3.31
N PHE A 343 -17.47 -0.42 3.27
CA PHE A 343 -16.41 -0.78 2.31
C PHE A 343 -15.97 -2.23 2.47
N LEU A 344 -16.10 -2.78 3.68
CA LEU A 344 -15.73 -4.14 4.02
C LEU A 344 -16.88 -5.14 3.79
N ASN A 345 -18.00 -4.71 3.21
CA ASN A 345 -19.13 -5.60 2.93
C ASN A 345 -18.78 -6.55 1.75
N PRO A 346 -18.82 -7.88 1.94
CA PRO A 346 -18.44 -8.83 0.90
C PRO A 346 -19.24 -8.71 -0.41
N LYS A 347 -20.56 -8.46 -0.31
CA LYS A 347 -21.42 -8.30 -1.49
C LYS A 347 -21.08 -7.03 -2.26
N ARG A 348 -20.78 -5.93 -1.55
CA ARG A 348 -20.30 -4.69 -2.18
C ARG A 348 -18.96 -4.93 -2.87
N ILE A 349 -18.00 -5.54 -2.17
CA ILE A 349 -16.66 -5.81 -2.74
C ILE A 349 -16.81 -6.62 -4.03
N GLN A 350 -17.59 -7.70 -4.01
CA GLN A 350 -17.84 -8.51 -5.22
C GLN A 350 -18.43 -7.70 -6.38
N HIS A 351 -19.38 -6.79 -6.09
CA HIS A 351 -19.96 -5.93 -7.10
C HIS A 351 -18.93 -4.94 -7.68
N VAL A 352 -18.20 -4.24 -6.80
CA VAL A 352 -17.17 -3.25 -7.17
C VAL A 352 -16.08 -3.86 -8.04
N ILE A 353 -15.56 -5.03 -7.68
CA ILE A 353 -14.50 -5.68 -8.46
C ILE A 353 -15.00 -6.19 -9.82
N CYS A 354 -16.28 -6.56 -9.94
CA CYS A 354 -16.86 -6.97 -11.22
C CYS A 354 -17.14 -5.78 -12.14
N GLU A 355 -17.44 -4.62 -11.58
CA GLU A 355 -17.60 -3.38 -12.35
C GLU A 355 -16.26 -2.73 -12.73
N GLY A 356 -15.16 -3.10 -12.07
CA GLY A 356 -13.87 -2.41 -12.21
C GLY A 356 -13.85 -1.06 -11.48
N ALA A 357 -14.73 -0.85 -10.51
CA ALA A 357 -14.81 0.39 -9.73
C ALA A 357 -13.77 0.42 -8.59
N ASP A 358 -13.59 1.58 -7.95
CA ASP A 358 -12.63 1.75 -6.85
C ASP A 358 -13.16 1.18 -5.52
N LEU A 359 -12.38 0.32 -4.85
CA LEU A 359 -12.77 -0.30 -3.58
C LEU A 359 -13.09 0.70 -2.46
N PHE A 360 -12.48 1.88 -2.50
CA PHE A 360 -12.52 2.90 -1.46
C PHE A 360 -13.37 4.13 -1.86
N ASP A 361 -14.09 4.07 -2.99
CA ASP A 361 -14.85 5.16 -3.60
C ASP A 361 -14.03 6.47 -3.77
N MET A 362 -12.73 6.32 -4.05
CA MET A 362 -11.79 7.42 -4.24
C MET A 362 -11.87 8.01 -5.64
N ILE A 363 -11.45 9.29 -5.76
CA ILE A 363 -11.22 9.94 -7.05
C ILE A 363 -9.78 9.60 -7.49
N PRO A 364 -9.52 9.46 -8.81
CA PRO A 364 -8.18 9.20 -9.32
C PRO A 364 -7.12 10.15 -8.75
N GLU A 365 -5.99 9.57 -8.38
CA GLU A 365 -4.86 10.26 -7.76
C GLU A 365 -3.96 10.95 -8.79
N GLU A 366 -4.49 11.91 -9.54
CA GLU A 366 -3.77 12.58 -10.64
C GLU A 366 -3.46 14.06 -10.35
N TYR A 367 -2.51 14.63 -11.11
CA TYR A 367 -2.00 15.98 -10.90
C TYR A 367 -2.59 17.01 -11.87
N THR A 368 -3.43 16.60 -12.82
CA THR A 368 -4.14 17.48 -13.74
C THR A 368 -5.63 17.16 -13.76
N PHE A 369 -6.48 18.18 -13.91
CA PHE A 369 -7.93 17.96 -14.03
C PHE A 369 -8.29 17.10 -15.24
N GLN A 370 -7.53 17.20 -16.33
CA GLN A 370 -7.73 16.38 -17.52
C GLN A 370 -7.52 14.90 -17.23
N GLU A 371 -6.43 14.54 -16.54
CA GLU A 371 -6.17 13.14 -16.16
C GLU A 371 -7.17 12.62 -15.13
N ILE A 372 -7.56 13.44 -14.15
CA ILE A 372 -8.63 13.08 -13.21
C ILE A 372 -9.89 12.72 -13.99
N ILE A 373 -10.35 13.60 -14.88
CA ILE A 373 -11.57 13.40 -15.67
C ILE A 373 -11.45 12.17 -16.57
N ALA A 374 -10.29 11.97 -17.22
CA ALA A 374 -10.06 10.84 -18.10
C ALA A 374 -10.12 9.49 -17.38
N LYS A 375 -9.75 9.46 -16.08
CA LYS A 375 -9.75 8.26 -15.25
C LYS A 375 -10.96 8.14 -14.32
N LEU A 376 -11.92 9.07 -14.39
CA LEU A 376 -13.13 9.00 -13.56
C LEU A 376 -14.02 7.85 -14.01
N GLY A 377 -14.51 7.07 -13.05
CA GLY A 377 -15.41 5.95 -13.27
C GLY A 377 -14.72 4.60 -13.20
N PRO A 378 -15.42 3.52 -13.58
CA PRO A 378 -14.87 2.19 -13.55
C PRO A 378 -13.80 1.98 -14.64
N ILE A 379 -12.83 1.13 -14.33
CA ILE A 379 -11.76 0.74 -15.24
C ILE A 379 -12.37 -0.11 -16.37
N PRO A 380 -12.13 0.21 -17.64
CA PRO A 380 -12.65 -0.58 -18.74
C PRO A 380 -12.08 -1.99 -18.70
N SER A 381 -12.94 -2.99 -18.93
CA SER A 381 -12.50 -4.37 -19.06
C SER A 381 -11.76 -4.59 -20.38
N THR A 382 -10.62 -5.29 -20.32
CA THR A 382 -9.95 -5.83 -21.50
C THR A 382 -10.48 -7.22 -21.82
N PHE A 383 -10.52 -7.56 -23.11
CA PHE A 383 -10.78 -8.91 -23.61
C PHE A 383 -9.50 -9.66 -23.98
N SER A 384 -8.35 -8.97 -23.90
CA SER A 384 -7.05 -9.54 -24.25
C SER A 384 -6.32 -10.06 -23.02
N ALA A 385 -5.86 -11.30 -23.11
CA ALA A 385 -4.91 -11.92 -22.19
C ALA A 385 -3.54 -12.14 -22.85
N VAL A 386 -3.25 -11.39 -23.92
CA VAL A 386 -1.96 -11.46 -24.63
C VAL A 386 -0.89 -10.77 -23.79
N HIS A 387 0.32 -11.33 -23.77
CA HIS A 387 1.45 -10.85 -22.97
C HIS A 387 1.17 -10.88 -21.46
N LEU A 388 0.46 -11.88 -20.96
CA LEU A 388 0.41 -12.21 -19.53
C LEU A 388 1.48 -13.26 -19.18
N PRO A 389 1.84 -13.44 -17.90
CA PRO A 389 2.71 -14.53 -17.46
C PRO A 389 2.29 -15.88 -18.04
N ALA A 390 3.22 -16.64 -18.62
CA ALA A 390 2.89 -17.86 -19.38
C ALA A 390 2.23 -18.95 -18.50
N TYR A 391 2.57 -18.99 -17.21
CA TYR A 391 2.03 -19.95 -16.26
C TYR A 391 0.51 -19.76 -15.99
N LEU A 392 -0.04 -18.56 -16.22
CA LEU A 392 -1.47 -18.29 -16.05
C LEU A 392 -2.36 -19.13 -17.00
N PRO A 393 -2.17 -19.06 -18.34
CA PRO A 393 -2.96 -19.87 -19.25
C PRO A 393 -2.63 -21.37 -19.17
N GLU A 394 -1.43 -21.76 -18.73
CA GLU A 394 -1.07 -23.17 -18.49
C GLU A 394 -1.90 -23.79 -17.35
N GLN A 395 -2.21 -23.00 -16.32
CA GLN A 395 -2.96 -23.43 -15.13
C GLN A 395 -4.37 -22.80 -15.09
N ILE A 396 -5.08 -22.87 -16.23
CA ILE A 396 -6.36 -22.19 -16.41
C ILE A 396 -7.37 -22.52 -15.32
N ASP A 397 -7.52 -23.78 -14.94
CA ASP A 397 -8.53 -24.19 -13.95
C ASP A 397 -8.27 -23.56 -12.57
N ARG A 398 -7.00 -23.33 -12.24
CA ARG A 398 -6.59 -22.76 -10.95
C ARG A 398 -6.68 -21.24 -10.93
N TYR A 399 -6.26 -20.57 -12.01
CA TYR A 399 -6.17 -19.11 -12.07
C TYR A 399 -7.25 -18.45 -12.92
N ARG A 400 -8.29 -19.19 -13.30
CA ARG A 400 -9.40 -18.70 -14.12
C ARG A 400 -9.95 -17.35 -13.66
N TYR A 401 -10.08 -17.16 -12.35
CA TYR A 401 -10.60 -15.93 -11.73
C TYR A 401 -9.76 -14.66 -12.03
N LEU A 402 -8.51 -14.82 -12.45
CA LEU A 402 -7.61 -13.74 -12.86
C LEU A 402 -7.74 -13.36 -14.34
N LEU A 403 -8.44 -14.17 -15.14
CA LEU A 403 -8.56 -13.95 -16.58
C LEU A 403 -9.85 -13.21 -16.95
N PRO A 404 -9.87 -12.45 -18.07
CA PRO A 404 -11.05 -11.75 -18.56
C PRO A 404 -12.32 -12.60 -18.58
N GLY A 405 -13.42 -12.03 -18.07
CA GLY A 405 -14.74 -12.65 -18.00
C GLY A 405 -15.03 -13.44 -16.72
N ASN A 406 -14.10 -13.51 -15.77
CA ASN A 406 -14.23 -14.34 -14.56
C ASN A 406 -14.12 -13.51 -13.27
N CYS A 407 -14.93 -12.45 -13.12
CA CYS A 407 -14.85 -11.53 -11.97
C CYS A 407 -15.43 -12.07 -10.66
N MET A 408 -16.21 -13.15 -10.70
CA MET A 408 -16.79 -13.76 -9.50
C MET A 408 -15.68 -14.36 -8.63
N ARG A 409 -15.80 -14.16 -7.33
CA ARG A 409 -14.85 -14.63 -6.32
C ARG A 409 -15.53 -15.61 -5.39
N GLU A 410 -14.73 -16.51 -4.86
CA GLU A 410 -15.21 -17.55 -3.97
C GLU A 410 -15.46 -16.97 -2.57
N THR A 411 -16.48 -17.50 -1.89
CA THR A 411 -16.87 -17.07 -0.55
C THR A 411 -16.20 -17.86 0.59
N GLY A 412 -15.34 -18.83 0.24
CA GLY A 412 -14.58 -19.64 1.19
C GLY A 412 -13.39 -18.91 1.82
N SER A 413 -12.85 -19.48 2.90
CA SER A 413 -11.50 -19.16 3.40
C SER A 413 -10.51 -20.12 2.74
N GLY A 414 -9.46 -19.58 2.11
CA GLY A 414 -8.29 -20.36 1.67
C GLY A 414 -7.36 -20.70 2.82
#